data_AF-A0A090RRQ0-F1
#
_entry.id   AF-A0A090RRQ0-F1
#
_cell.length_a   1.000
_cell.length_b   1.000
_cell.length_c   1.000
_cell.angle_alpha   90.00
_cell.angle_beta   90.00
_cell.angle_gamma   90.00
#
_symmetry.space_group_name_H-M   'P 1'
#
loop_
_entity.id
_entity.type
_entity.pdbx_description
1 polymer ?
#
loop_
_entity_poly.entity_id
_entity_poly.type
_entity_poly.pdbx_seq_one_letter_code
_entity_poly.pdbx_strand_id
1 'polypeptide(L)'
;MNYKAQQLLKHLCSQYDLLSKKYQSEPFPVFAETFKSEYGHCLVRSMAGSQRFSIVSINFCPSARSQGVLTKFIEYIESHPYHYRGVEVAIIENAGLAARLKRLGWEYKSLFSKLFFSKKPTLVHDF
;
A
#
# COMPACT_ATOMS: atom_id res chain seq x y z
N MET A 1 -6.28 -1.23 17.52
CA MET A 1 -4.81 -1.08 17.38
C MET A 1 -4.21 -0.80 18.74
N ASN A 2 -3.18 -1.55 19.13
CA ASN A 2 -2.33 -1.21 20.27
C ASN A 2 -1.39 -0.03 19.96
N TYR A 3 -0.63 0.44 20.97
CA TYR A 3 0.29 1.57 20.85
C TYR A 3 1.28 1.42 19.68
N LYS A 4 1.93 0.26 19.55
CA LYS A 4 2.92 -0.01 18.48
C LYS A 4 2.30 0.07 17.09
N ALA A 5 1.09 -0.49 16.93
CA ALA A 5 0.34 -0.43 15.67
C ALA A 5 -0.10 1.01 15.33
N GLN A 6 -0.49 1.81 16.33
CA GLN A 6 -0.83 3.23 16.13
C GLN A 6 0.40 4.05 15.70
N GLN A 7 1.54 3.84 16.36
CA GLN A 7 2.80 4.53 15.99
C GLN A 7 3.25 4.13 14.58
N LEU A 8 3.17 2.85 14.24
CA LEU A 8 3.46 2.38 12.88
C LEU A 8 2.52 3.03 11.86
N LEU A 9 1.21 3.05 12.11
CA LEU A 9 0.24 3.69 11.21
C LEU A 9 0.56 5.18 11.03
N LYS A 10 0.76 5.91 12.12
CA LYS A 10 1.10 7.34 12.08
C LYS A 10 2.38 7.59 11.28
N HIS A 11 3.39 6.75 11.46
CA HIS A 11 4.62 6.83 10.69
C HIS A 11 4.38 6.62 9.19
N LEU A 12 3.62 5.58 8.81
CA LEU A 12 3.30 5.30 7.41
C LEU A 12 2.54 6.47 6.75
N CYS A 13 1.51 7.01 7.42
CA CYS A 13 0.77 8.18 6.94
C CYS A 13 1.67 9.39 6.76
N SER A 14 2.52 9.69 7.75
CA SER A 14 3.45 10.83 7.65
C SER A 14 4.47 10.66 6.53
N GLN A 15 5.03 9.47 6.33
CA GLN A 15 5.95 9.20 5.24
C GLN A 15 5.27 9.30 3.87
N TYR A 16 4.03 8.83 3.77
CA TYR A 16 3.21 9.01 2.58
C TYR A 16 2.98 10.49 2.26
N ASP A 17 2.63 11.31 3.26
CA ASP A 17 2.43 12.75 3.06
C ASP A 17 3.73 13.45 2.60
N LEU A 18 4.86 13.12 3.23
CA LEU A 18 6.17 13.67 2.86
C LEU A 18 6.55 13.29 1.43
N LEU A 19 6.36 12.02 1.07
CA LEU A 19 6.68 11.52 -0.25
C LEU A 19 5.76 12.13 -1.32
N SER A 20 4.46 12.23 -1.04
CA SER A 20 3.48 12.82 -1.95
C SER A 20 3.76 14.29 -2.21
N LYS A 21 4.20 15.04 -1.19
CA LYS A 21 4.64 16.44 -1.32
C LYS A 21 5.93 16.58 -2.11
N LYS A 22 6.91 15.69 -1.88
CA LYS A 22 8.19 15.67 -2.62
C LYS A 22 7.96 15.56 -4.13
N TYR A 23 6.96 14.78 -4.54
CA TYR A 23 6.64 14.51 -5.95
C TYR A 23 5.42 15.27 -6.48
N GLN A 24 4.91 16.28 -5.75
CA GLN A 24 3.66 16.95 -6.09
C GLN A 24 3.65 17.62 -7.48
N SER A 25 4.80 18.08 -7.96
CA SER A 25 4.94 18.69 -9.29
C SER A 25 5.08 17.68 -10.42
N GLU A 26 5.21 16.38 -10.12
CA GLU A 26 5.41 15.33 -11.11
C GLU A 26 4.08 14.58 -11.36
N PRO A 27 3.48 14.66 -12.57
CA PRO A 27 2.23 13.97 -12.86
C PRO A 27 2.38 12.44 -12.98
N PHE A 28 3.61 11.95 -13.14
CA PHE A 28 3.97 10.53 -13.23
C PHE A 28 5.28 10.30 -12.46
N PRO A 29 5.26 10.39 -11.12
CA PRO A 29 6.48 10.28 -10.36
C PRO A 29 7.02 8.86 -10.44
N VAL A 30 8.35 8.73 -10.52
CA VAL A 30 9.04 7.44 -10.51
C VAL A 30 9.89 7.35 -9.27
N PHE A 31 9.52 6.47 -8.36
CA PHE A 31 10.24 6.28 -7.10
C PHE A 31 10.11 4.85 -6.58
N ALA A 32 11.05 4.47 -5.73
CA ALA A 32 10.96 3.30 -4.87
C ALA A 32 11.55 3.68 -3.51
N GLU A 33 10.73 3.66 -2.47
CA GLU A 33 11.09 4.16 -1.14
C GLU A 33 10.65 3.17 -0.06
N THR A 34 11.43 3.04 1.01
CA THR A 34 11.09 2.19 2.14
C THR A 34 10.76 3.03 3.36
N PHE A 35 9.49 3.03 3.77
CA PHE A 35 9.05 3.64 5.01
C PHE A 35 9.49 2.72 6.16
N LYS A 36 10.55 3.10 6.88
CA LYS A 36 11.17 2.28 7.93
C LYS A 36 10.93 2.89 9.31
N SER A 37 10.38 2.08 10.21
CA SER A 37 10.19 2.41 11.63
C SER A 37 10.71 1.28 12.53
N GLU A 38 10.78 1.53 13.83
CA GLU A 38 11.06 0.50 14.84
C GLU A 38 10.01 -0.64 14.87
N TYR A 39 8.79 -0.39 14.37
CA TYR A 39 7.69 -1.35 14.37
C TYR A 39 7.52 -2.10 13.03
N GLY A 40 8.41 -1.86 12.07
CA GLY A 40 8.41 -2.53 10.78
C GLY A 40 8.71 -1.62 9.62
N HIS A 41 8.59 -2.16 8.40
CA HIS A 41 8.79 -1.42 7.18
C HIS A 41 7.70 -1.67 6.12
N CYS A 42 7.54 -0.69 5.23
CA CYS A 42 6.68 -0.73 4.07
C CYS A 42 7.46 -0.21 2.86
N LEU A 43 7.73 -1.08 1.89
CA LEU A 43 8.30 -0.71 0.60
C LEU A 43 7.17 -0.21 -0.30
N VAL A 44 7.33 0.98 -0.84
CA VAL A 44 6.38 1.63 -1.75
C VAL A 44 7.08 2.04 -3.03
N ARG A 45 6.32 2.17 -4.12
CA ARG A 45 6.85 2.66 -5.39
C ARG A 45 5.77 3.36 -6.21
N SER A 46 6.23 4.13 -7.19
CA SER A 46 5.45 4.51 -8.36
C SER A 46 6.27 4.14 -9.60
N MET A 47 5.66 3.39 -10.51
CA MET A 47 6.30 2.91 -11.74
C MET A 47 6.18 3.97 -12.83
N ALA A 48 7.14 3.99 -13.77
CA ALA A 48 7.02 4.83 -14.97
C ALA A 48 5.69 4.59 -15.69
N GLY A 49 4.98 5.68 -16.01
CA GLY A 49 3.66 5.64 -16.65
C GLY A 49 2.49 5.23 -15.73
N SER A 50 2.72 5.03 -14.44
CA SER A 50 1.67 4.78 -13.45
C SER A 50 1.30 6.05 -12.69
N GLN A 51 0.00 6.26 -12.45
CA GLN A 51 -0.51 7.26 -11.51
C GLN A 51 -0.95 6.64 -10.18
N ARG A 52 -0.62 5.36 -9.94
CA ARG A 52 -0.98 4.63 -8.73
C ARG A 52 0.16 4.60 -7.73
N PHE A 53 -0.19 4.81 -6.46
CA PHE A 53 0.71 4.56 -5.34
C PHE A 53 0.78 3.06 -5.05
N SER A 54 1.95 2.44 -5.22
CA SER A 54 2.09 0.99 -5.06
C SER A 54 2.72 0.61 -3.72
N ILE A 55 2.05 -0.24 -2.96
CA ILE A 55 2.55 -0.92 -1.76
C ILE A 55 3.13 -2.29 -2.17
N VAL A 56 4.44 -2.46 -2.07
CA VAL A 56 5.22 -3.52 -2.73
C VAL A 56 5.76 -4.59 -1.78
N SER A 57 6.15 -4.22 -0.56
CA SER A 57 6.44 -5.16 0.53
C SER A 57 6.05 -4.58 1.88
N ILE A 58 5.60 -5.42 2.81
CA ILE A 58 5.36 -5.04 4.21
C ILE A 58 5.99 -6.07 5.13
N ASN A 59 6.64 -5.60 6.19
CA ASN A 59 7.08 -6.45 7.29
C ASN A 59 6.89 -5.69 8.59
N PHE A 60 5.77 -5.95 9.24
CA PHE A 60 5.45 -5.36 10.54
C PHE A 60 5.94 -6.27 11.65
N CYS A 61 6.36 -5.71 12.78
CA CYS A 61 6.75 -6.50 13.94
C CYS A 61 5.54 -7.33 14.45
N PRO A 62 5.75 -8.53 15.03
CA PRO A 62 4.65 -9.40 15.44
C PRO A 62 3.61 -8.70 16.33
N SER A 63 4.06 -7.84 17.25
CA SER A 63 3.18 -7.07 18.12
C SER A 63 2.31 -6.02 17.42
N ALA A 64 2.63 -5.61 16.19
CA ALA A 64 1.84 -4.65 15.41
C ALA A 64 0.98 -5.34 14.33
N ARG A 65 1.17 -6.65 14.07
CA ARG A 65 0.41 -7.43 13.09
C ARG A 65 -1.03 -7.68 13.55
N SER A 66 -1.92 -7.93 12.59
CA SER A 66 -3.35 -8.23 12.82
C SER A 66 -4.11 -7.13 13.57
N GLN A 67 -3.55 -5.92 13.66
CA GLN A 67 -4.18 -4.77 14.30
C GLN A 67 -4.90 -3.85 13.29
N GLY A 68 -4.87 -4.19 12.00
CA GLY A 68 -5.52 -3.39 10.94
C GLY A 68 -4.69 -2.23 10.37
N VAL A 69 -3.37 -2.18 10.67
CA VAL A 69 -2.47 -1.10 10.22
C VAL A 69 -2.51 -0.89 8.72
N LEU A 70 -2.32 -1.95 7.92
CA LEU A 70 -2.31 -1.81 6.46
C LEU A 70 -3.66 -1.35 5.92
N THR A 71 -4.76 -1.89 6.45
CA THR A 71 -6.11 -1.46 6.03
C THR A 71 -6.31 0.03 6.31
N LYS A 72 -5.97 0.48 7.51
CA LYS A 72 -6.10 1.90 7.88
C LYS A 72 -5.16 2.81 7.11
N PHE A 73 -3.97 2.31 6.74
CA PHE A 73 -3.04 3.04 5.89
C PHE A 73 -3.58 3.17 4.46
N ILE A 74 -4.16 2.10 3.90
CA ILE A 74 -4.85 2.15 2.61
C ILE A 74 -5.98 3.18 2.68
N GLU A 75 -6.92 3.05 3.63
CA GLU A 75 -8.03 4.01 3.84
C GLU A 75 -7.55 5.47 3.96
N TYR A 76 -6.38 5.68 4.59
CA TYR A 76 -5.76 7.00 4.67
C TYR A 76 -5.35 7.54 3.29
N ILE A 77 -4.74 6.70 2.45
CA ILE A 77 -4.36 7.06 1.08
C ILE A 77 -5.62 7.37 0.24
N GLU A 78 -6.68 6.59 0.36
CA GLU A 78 -7.94 6.83 -0.38
C GLU A 78 -8.58 8.17 0.01
N SER A 79 -8.51 8.53 1.30
CA SER A 79 -9.03 9.82 1.79
C SER A 79 -8.10 11.01 1.54
N HIS A 80 -6.83 10.76 1.17
CA HIS A 80 -5.82 11.79 0.90
C HIS A 80 -5.03 11.46 -0.38
N PRO A 81 -5.68 11.40 -1.55
CA PRO A 81 -5.07 10.83 -2.76
C PRO A 81 -3.89 11.65 -3.33
N TYR A 82 -3.72 12.92 -2.92
CA TYR A 82 -2.79 13.88 -3.51
C TYR A 82 -2.91 13.92 -5.05
N HIS A 83 -1.87 13.51 -5.78
CA HIS A 83 -1.83 13.46 -7.24
C HIS A 83 -2.01 12.03 -7.78
N TYR A 84 -2.17 11.04 -6.91
CA TYR A 84 -2.38 9.65 -7.32
C TYR A 84 -3.85 9.42 -7.70
N ARG A 85 -4.07 8.53 -8.67
CA ARG A 85 -5.41 8.11 -9.14
C ARG A 85 -5.83 6.73 -8.64
N GLY A 86 -5.06 6.16 -7.73
CA GLY A 86 -5.35 4.84 -7.17
C GLY A 86 -4.21 4.30 -6.35
N VAL A 87 -4.45 3.13 -5.76
CA VAL A 87 -3.49 2.36 -4.98
C VAL A 87 -3.35 0.97 -5.57
N GLU A 88 -2.11 0.49 -5.59
CA GLU A 88 -1.76 -0.87 -5.99
C GLU A 88 -1.16 -1.59 -4.79
N VAL A 89 -1.65 -2.77 -4.44
CA VAL A 89 -1.06 -3.63 -3.41
C VAL A 89 -0.52 -4.87 -4.09
N ALA A 90 0.80 -4.91 -4.28
CA ALA A 90 1.51 -6.01 -4.94
C ALA A 90 1.86 -7.18 -3.99
N ILE A 91 1.50 -7.04 -2.71
CA ILE A 91 1.80 -8.02 -1.66
C ILE A 91 0.52 -8.70 -1.24
N ILE A 92 0.30 -9.89 -1.72
CA ILE A 92 -0.73 -10.72 -1.16
C ILE A 92 -0.18 -12.12 -0.96
N GLU A 93 0.80 -12.22 -0.06
CA GLU A 93 1.10 -13.49 0.59
C GLU A 93 0.05 -13.78 1.69
N ASN A 94 -0.63 -12.74 2.19
CA ASN A 94 -1.72 -12.87 3.15
C ASN A 94 -3.07 -13.04 2.44
N ALA A 95 -3.52 -14.30 2.31
CA ALA A 95 -4.80 -14.63 1.66
C ALA A 95 -6.02 -13.96 2.31
N GLY A 96 -6.01 -13.77 3.65
CA GLY A 96 -7.10 -13.11 4.37
C GLY A 96 -7.21 -11.63 4.04
N LEU A 97 -6.08 -10.94 3.87
CA LEU A 97 -6.02 -9.58 3.38
C LEU A 97 -6.54 -9.47 1.94
N ALA A 98 -6.15 -10.39 1.06
CA ALA A 98 -6.66 -10.47 -0.32
C ALA A 98 -8.19 -10.53 -0.36
N ALA A 99 -8.75 -11.45 0.41
CA ALA A 99 -10.18 -11.70 0.45
C ALA A 99 -10.93 -10.49 1.02
N ARG A 100 -10.34 -9.79 2.00
CA ARG A 100 -10.90 -8.55 2.53
C ARG A 100 -10.88 -7.44 1.48
N LEU A 101 -9.74 -7.18 0.84
CA LEU A 101 -9.62 -6.13 -0.19
C LEU A 101 -10.59 -6.39 -1.36
N LYS A 102 -10.72 -7.64 -1.82
CA LYS A 102 -11.72 -8.00 -2.83
C LYS A 102 -13.16 -7.69 -2.42
N ARG A 103 -13.54 -7.99 -1.18
CA ARG A 103 -14.89 -7.65 -0.67
C ARG A 103 -15.12 -6.14 -0.64
N LEU A 104 -14.05 -5.35 -0.59
CA LEU A 104 -14.08 -3.89 -0.67
C LEU A 104 -14.01 -3.36 -2.12
N GLY A 105 -14.17 -4.22 -3.12
CA GLY A 105 -14.20 -3.81 -4.53
C GLY A 105 -12.84 -3.71 -5.22
N TRP A 106 -11.75 -4.18 -4.58
CA TRP A 106 -10.43 -4.20 -5.21
C TRP A 106 -10.34 -5.26 -6.32
N GLU A 107 -9.73 -4.90 -7.44
CA GLU A 107 -9.60 -5.76 -8.62
C GLU A 107 -8.18 -6.29 -8.78
N TYR A 108 -8.01 -7.44 -9.44
CA TYR A 108 -6.66 -7.88 -9.80
C TYR A 108 -6.13 -7.06 -10.97
N LYS A 109 -4.89 -6.59 -10.87
CA LYS A 109 -4.21 -5.82 -11.93
C LYS A 109 -4.18 -6.55 -13.30
N SER A 110 -4.25 -7.88 -13.31
CA SER A 110 -4.34 -8.66 -14.55
C SER A 110 -5.17 -9.92 -14.36
N LEU A 111 -6.06 -10.23 -15.31
CA LEU A 111 -6.75 -11.52 -15.40
C LEU A 111 -5.77 -12.69 -15.56
N PHE A 112 -4.59 -12.48 -16.15
CA PHE A 112 -3.54 -13.51 -16.25
C PHE A 112 -2.93 -13.86 -14.90
N SER A 113 -2.87 -12.91 -13.96
CA SER A 113 -2.43 -13.21 -12.57
C SER A 113 -3.45 -14.05 -11.78
N LYS A 114 -4.67 -14.20 -12.31
CA LYS A 114 -5.73 -15.08 -11.79
C LYS A 114 -5.63 -16.49 -12.37
N LEU A 115 -5.13 -16.65 -13.60
CA LEU A 115 -5.01 -17.93 -14.33
C LEU A 115 -3.65 -18.60 -14.12
N PHE A 116 -2.57 -17.83 -14.11
CA PHE A 116 -1.24 -18.32 -13.77
C PHE A 116 -1.02 -18.03 -12.31
N PHE A 117 -0.71 -19.07 -11.54
CA PHE A 117 -0.37 -19.09 -10.11
C PHE A 117 0.83 -18.17 -9.79
N SER A 118 0.71 -16.86 -10.02
CA SER A 118 1.59 -15.88 -9.44
C SER A 118 1.48 -16.07 -7.94
N LYS A 119 2.58 -16.45 -7.30
CA LYS A 119 2.66 -16.59 -5.85
C LYS A 119 2.31 -15.30 -5.09
N LYS A 120 2.18 -14.16 -5.81
CA LYS A 120 1.88 -12.83 -5.27
C LYS A 120 0.89 -12.10 -6.19
N PRO A 121 -0.42 -12.30 -6.04
CA PRO A 121 -1.39 -11.56 -6.82
C PRO A 121 -1.37 -10.08 -6.42
N THR A 122 -1.51 -9.19 -7.41
CA THR A 122 -1.54 -7.73 -7.21
C THR A 122 -2.97 -7.23 -7.31
N LEU A 123 -3.45 -6.56 -6.26
CA LEU A 123 -4.75 -5.89 -6.28
C LEU A 123 -4.58 -4.39 -6.54
N VAL A 124 -5.52 -3.80 -7.25
CA VAL A 124 -5.59 -2.37 -7.55
C VAL A 124 -6.96 -1.83 -7.15
N HIS A 125 -6.96 -0.56 -6.78
CA HIS A 125 -8.17 0.21 -6.59
C HIS A 125 -7.92 1.62 -7.09
N ASP A 126 -8.74 2.04 -8.05
CA ASP A 126 -8.69 3.39 -8.64
C ASP A 126 -9.71 4.27 -7.91
N PHE A 127 -9.37 5.56 -7.75
CA PHE A 127 -10.20 6.57 -7.08
C PHE A 127 -10.96 7.44 -8.08
#